data_AF-A0A968TAB7-F1
#
_entry.id   AF-A0A968TAB7-F1
#
_cell.length_a   1.000
_cell.length_b   1.000
_cell.length_c   1.000
_cell.angle_alpha   90.00
_cell.angle_beta   90.00
_cell.angle_gamma   90.00
#
_symmetry.space_group_name_H-M   'P 1'
#
loop_
_entity.id
_entity.type
_entity.pdbx_description
1 polymer ?
#
loop_
_entity_poly.entity_id
_entity_poly.type
_entity_poly.pdbx_seq_one_letter_code
_entity_poly.pdbx_strand_id
1 'polypeptide(L)' 'MFTFLEPLILDPDREVHQGMGWFLRECWKIKPAETESFLLKWKDKSPRLIIQYATEKMTKEAKLKFRKSK' A
#
# COMPACT_ATOMS: atom_id res chain seq x y z
N MET A 1 -5.31 7.79 10.70
CA MET A 1 -6.39 7.40 9.77
C MET A 1 -6.39 5.90 9.48
N PHE A 2 -5.27 5.28 9.11
CA PHE A 2 -5.22 3.88 8.66
C PHE A 2 -4.97 2.83 9.75
N THR A 3 -5.14 3.15 11.02
CA THR A 3 -4.82 2.23 12.14
C THR A 3 -5.63 0.92 12.09
N PHE A 4 -6.84 0.95 11.54
CA PHE A 4 -7.67 -0.24 11.35
C PHE A 4 -7.13 -1.21 10.27
N LEU A 5 -6.26 -0.75 9.38
CA LEU A 5 -5.62 -1.59 8.36
C LEU A 5 -4.39 -2.33 8.88
N GLU A 6 -3.82 -1.91 10.00
CA GLU A 6 -2.61 -2.51 10.56
C GLU A 6 -2.75 -4.01 10.91
N PRO A 7 -3.85 -4.50 11.50
CA PRO A 7 -4.01 -5.94 11.71
C PRO A 7 -4.18 -6.73 10.40
N LEU A 8 -4.71 -6.10 9.33
CA LEU A 8 -4.99 -6.77 8.06
C LEU A 8 -3.77 -6.86 7.13
N ILE A 9 -2.73 -6.07 7.39
CA ILE A 9 -1.60 -5.92 6.45
C ILE A 9 -0.70 -7.15 6.32
N LEU A 10 -0.82 -8.09 7.26
CA LEU A 10 -0.11 -9.38 7.30
C LEU A 10 -1.09 -10.56 7.29
N ASP A 11 -2.35 -10.31 6.94
CA ASP A 11 -3.35 -11.37 6.81
C ASP A 11 -2.86 -12.44 5.81
N PRO A 12 -3.10 -13.74 6.02
CA PRO A 12 -2.66 -14.74 5.05
C PRO A 12 -3.44 -14.67 3.73
N ASP A 13 -4.66 -14.14 3.73
CA ASP A 13 -5.57 -14.23 2.60
C ASP A 13 -5.25 -13.22 1.49
N ARG A 14 -5.20 -13.74 0.26
CA ARG A 14 -4.86 -12.95 -0.92
C ARG A 14 -5.92 -11.90 -1.22
N GLU A 15 -7.18 -12.22 -0.99
CA GLU A 15 -8.35 -11.37 -1.20
C GLU A 15 -8.31 -10.15 -0.28
N VAL A 16 -7.85 -10.33 0.96
CA VAL A 16 -7.60 -9.23 1.91
C VAL A 16 -6.54 -8.28 1.35
N HIS A 17 -5.42 -8.82 0.84
CA HIS A 17 -4.38 -8.00 0.22
C HIS A 17 -4.84 -7.22 -1.00
N GLN A 18 -5.69 -7.82 -1.84
CA GLN A 18 -6.30 -7.14 -2.99
C GLN A 18 -7.21 -6.00 -2.55
N GLY A 19 -8.11 -6.27 -1.60
CA GLY A 19 -9.01 -5.28 -1.03
C GLY A 19 -8.26 -4.10 -0.41
N MET A 20 -7.23 -4.38 0.39
CA MET A 20 -6.36 -3.35 0.97
C MET A 20 -5.64 -2.53 -0.09
N GLY A 21 -5.08 -3.19 -1.10
CA GLY A 21 -4.40 -2.52 -2.21
C GLY A 21 -5.32 -1.57 -2.98
N TRP A 22 -6.54 -2.00 -3.31
CA TRP A 22 -7.52 -1.15 -3.96
C TRP A 22 -8.00 0.00 -3.07
N PHE A 23 -8.26 -0.29 -1.79
CA PHE A 23 -8.64 0.75 -0.83
C PHE A 23 -7.58 1.85 -0.76
N LEU A 24 -6.31 1.48 -0.58
CA LEU A 24 -5.19 2.42 -0.51
C LEU A 24 -4.99 3.18 -1.83
N ARG A 25 -5.27 2.56 -2.99
CA ARG A 25 -5.24 3.23 -4.28
C ARG A 25 -6.27 4.36 -4.35
N GLU A 26 -7.47 4.14 -3.83
CA GLU A 26 -8.51 5.19 -3.77
C GLU A 26 -8.18 6.25 -2.72
N CYS A 27 -7.66 5.86 -1.56
CA CYS A 27 -7.17 6.80 -0.55
C CYS A 27 -6.05 7.70 -1.09
N TRP A 28 -5.14 7.18 -1.90
CA TRP A 28 -4.05 7.98 -2.49
C TRP A 28 -4.58 9.12 -3.37
N LYS A 29 -5.70 8.92 -4.08
CA LYS A 29 -6.31 9.97 -4.91
C LYS A 29 -6.85 11.15 -4.07
N ILE A 30 -7.25 10.89 -2.83
CA ILE A 30 -7.86 11.89 -1.93
C ILE A 30 -6.80 12.49 -1.00
N LYS A 31 -5.92 11.64 -0.43
CA LYS A 31 -4.92 11.97 0.57
C LYS A 31 -3.58 11.29 0.22
N PRO A 32 -2.85 11.79 -0.79
CA PRO A 32 -1.64 11.16 -1.27
C PRO A 32 -0.57 11.07 -0.17
N ALA A 33 -0.24 12.18 0.49
CA ALA A 33 0.82 12.23 1.50
C ALA A 33 0.59 11.27 2.69
N GLU A 34 -0.64 11.20 3.21
CA GLU A 34 -0.99 10.28 4.30
C GLU A 34 -0.89 8.82 3.84
N THR A 35 -1.34 8.52 2.63
CA THR A 35 -1.31 7.17 2.06
C THR A 35 0.12 6.72 1.78
N GLU A 36 0.94 7.61 1.21
CA GLU A 36 2.37 7.34 0.95
C GLU A 36 3.13 7.09 2.25
N SER A 37 2.86 7.85 3.30
CA SER A 37 3.46 7.62 4.63
C SER A 37 3.12 6.24 5.18
N PHE A 38 1.87 5.79 5.01
CA PHE A 38 1.45 4.44 5.39
C PHE A 38 2.12 3.35 4.54
N LEU A 39 2.19 3.54 3.22
CA LEU A 39 2.86 2.59 2.33
C LEU A 39 4.35 2.48 2.63
N LEU A 40 5.03 3.59 2.94
CA LEU A 40 6.45 3.60 3.34
C LEU A 40 6.68 2.83 4.64
N LYS A 41 5.80 2.99 5.64
CA LYS A 41 5.87 2.24 6.91
C LYS A 41 5.87 0.71 6.68
N TRP A 42 5.14 0.25 5.67
CA TRP A 42 4.89 -1.18 5.46
C TRP A 42 5.60 -1.81 4.26
N LYS A 43 6.25 -1.02 3.39
CA LYS A 43 6.80 -1.46 2.08
C LYS A 43 7.70 -2.69 2.12
N ASP A 44 8.36 -2.94 3.26
CA ASP A 44 9.33 -4.03 3.44
C ASP A 44 8.75 -5.27 4.12
N LYS A 45 7.61 -5.11 4.83
CA LYS A 45 6.99 -6.16 5.65
C LYS A 45 5.71 -6.70 5.03
N SER A 46 4.95 -5.86 4.34
CA SER A 46 3.67 -6.26 3.78
C SER A 46 3.82 -7.15 2.54
N PRO A 47 2.82 -8.01 2.25
CA PRO A 47 2.76 -8.75 1.01
C PRO A 47 2.79 -7.81 -0.19
N ARG A 48 3.61 -8.17 -1.19
CA ARG A 48 3.94 -7.25 -2.30
C ARG A 48 2.72 -6.81 -3.10
N LEU A 49 1.69 -7.64 -3.11
CA LEU A 49 0.44 -7.41 -3.81
C LEU A 49 -0.28 -6.13 -3.34
N ILE A 50 -0.23 -5.82 -2.04
CA ILE A 50 -0.83 -4.60 -1.47
C ILE A 50 -0.16 -3.37 -2.10
N ILE A 51 1.17 -3.31 -2.07
CA ILE A 51 1.94 -2.18 -2.62
C ILE A 51 1.74 -2.07 -4.14
N GLN A 52 1.64 -3.18 -4.85
CA GLN A 52 1.41 -3.20 -6.30
C GLN A 52 0.08 -2.52 -6.66
N TYR A 53 -1.03 -2.90 -6.02
CA TYR A 53 -2.33 -2.29 -6.29
C TYR A 53 -2.43 -0.85 -5.78
N ALA A 54 -1.91 -0.59 -4.57
CA ALA A 54 -1.97 0.75 -3.98
C ALA A 54 -1.24 1.80 -4.83
N THR A 55 -0.14 1.41 -5.46
CA THR A 55 0.67 2.30 -6.30
C THR A 55 0.25 2.30 -7.77
N GLU A 56 -0.74 1.51 -8.20
CA GLU A 56 -1.07 1.26 -9.61
C GLU A 56 -1.23 2.55 -10.44
N LYS A 57 -1.86 3.57 -9.88
CA LYS A 57 -2.13 4.87 -10.54
C LYS A 57 -1.01 5.91 -10.40
N MET A 58 0.07 5.59 -9.68
CA MET A 58 1.25 6.45 -9.57
C MET A 58 2.12 6.39 -10.83
N THR A 59 2.92 7.44 -11.07
CA THR A 59 3.94 7.44 -12.13
C THR A 59 5.03 6.41 -11.84
N LYS A 60 5.83 6.06 -12.86
CA LYS A 60 6.91 5.09 -12.72
C LYS A 60 7.95 5.56 -11.71
N GLU A 61 8.25 6.85 -11.70
CA GLU A 61 9.24 7.48 -10.82
C GLU A 61 8.74 7.47 -9.36
N ALA A 62 7.46 7.79 -9.13
CA ALA A 62 6.87 7.74 -7.80
C ALA A 62 6.86 6.31 -7.22
N LYS A 63 6.57 5.31 -8.05
CA LYS A 63 6.58 3.88 -7.65
C LYS A 63 7.93 3.41 -7.11
N LEU A 64 9.04 4.00 -7.55
CA LEU A 64 10.39 3.58 -7.14
C LEU A 64 10.59 3.71 -5.62
N LYS A 65 9.94 4.70 -4.98
CA LYS A 65 10.02 4.94 -3.53
C LYS A 65 9.48 3.76 -2.71
N PHE A 66 8.58 2.97 -3.28
CA PHE A 66 7.91 1.85 -2.61
C PHE A 66 8.51 0.49 -2.99
N ARG A 67 9.69 0.45 -3.62
CA ARG A 67 10.41 -0.82 -3.81
C ARG A 67 10.89 -1.34 -2.45
N LYS A 68 10.88 -2.67 -2.33
CA LYS A 68 11.45 -3.34 -1.15
C LYS A 68 12.94 -2.97 -1.06
N SER A 69 13.41 -2.66 0.13
CA SER A 69 14.84 -2.51 0.39
C SER A 69 15.55 -3.82 0.05
N LYS A 70 16.79 -3.72 -0.46
CA LYS A 70 17.64 -4.91 -0.71
C LYS A 70 18.09 -5.53 0.60
#